data_AF-A0A179VIH9-F1
#
_entry.id   AF-A0A179VIH9-F1
#
_cell.length_a   1.000
_cell.length_b   1.000
_cell.length_c   1.000
_cell.angle_alpha   90.00
_cell.angle_beta   90.00
_cell.angle_gamma   90.00
#
_symmetry.space_group_name_H-M   'P 1'
#
loop_
_entity.id
_entity.type
_entity.pdbx_description
1 polymer ?
#
loop_
_entity_poly.entity_id
_entity_poly.type
_entity_poly.pdbx_seq_one_letter_code
_entity_poly.pdbx_strand_id
1 'polypeptide(L)'
;MSINVIHTVGELPATVNYVQVVSLGADRLELRAAGQMIAEAFRRGDDWAIDIKTPTARNLPRFILDDRREATDALHQIGALYLDLRTAVQS
;
A
#
# COMPACT_ATOMS: atom_id res chain seq x y z
N MET A 1 -19.06 3.72 -1.63
CA MET A 1 -18.03 3.36 -0.64
C MET A 1 -17.12 4.57 -0.45
N SER A 2 -17.01 5.11 0.77
CA SER A 2 -16.09 6.19 1.09
C SER A 2 -14.70 5.62 1.32
N ILE A 3 -13.72 6.03 0.51
CA ILE A 3 -12.31 5.69 0.73
C ILE A 3 -11.82 6.61 1.85
N ASN A 4 -11.40 6.03 2.98
CA ASN A 4 -10.83 6.81 4.08
C ASN A 4 -9.30 6.78 3.97
N VAL A 5 -8.68 7.92 3.67
CA VAL A 5 -7.20 8.01 3.64
C VAL A 5 -6.70 8.04 5.08
N ILE A 6 -5.92 7.03 5.47
CA ILE A 6 -5.35 6.93 6.82
C ILE A 6 -3.96 7.53 6.86
N HIS A 7 -3.20 7.39 5.77
CA HIS A 7 -1.84 7.91 5.66
C HIS A 7 -1.54 8.35 4.24
N THR A 8 -0.97 9.56 4.08
CA THR A 8 -0.35 9.97 2.80
C THR A 8 1.14 9.67 2.89
N VAL A 9 1.66 8.92 1.94
CA VAL A 9 3.09 8.54 1.88
C VAL A 9 3.89 9.60 1.13
N GLY A 10 3.36 10.12 0.02
CA GLY A 10 3.98 11.19 -0.75
C GLY A 10 3.28 11.48 -2.08
N GLU A 11 3.86 12.37 -2.86
CA GLU A 11 3.36 12.84 -4.16
C GLU A 11 4.25 12.37 -5.30
N LEU A 12 3.65 11.93 -6.42
CA LEU A 12 4.38 11.60 -7.63
C LEU A 12 4.67 12.87 -8.48
N PRO A 13 5.84 13.00 -9.13
CA PRO A 13 6.23 14.26 -9.78
C PRO A 13 5.48 14.63 -11.06
N ALA A 14 5.03 13.63 -11.84
CA ALA A 14 4.51 13.85 -13.21
C ALA A 14 2.99 14.07 -13.29
N THR A 15 2.28 13.81 -12.20
CA THR A 15 0.82 13.99 -12.05
C THR A 15 0.59 14.14 -10.55
N VAL A 16 -0.25 15.09 -10.10
CA VAL A 16 -0.59 15.26 -8.68
C VAL A 16 -1.38 14.02 -8.20
N ASN A 17 -0.65 12.94 -8.01
CA ASN A 17 -1.11 11.59 -7.75
C ASN A 17 -0.39 11.15 -6.50
N TYR A 18 -1.16 10.93 -5.45
CA TYR A 18 -0.62 10.54 -4.17
C TYR A 18 -0.34 9.03 -4.12
N VAL A 19 0.70 8.69 -3.38
CA VAL A 19 0.89 7.35 -2.81
C VAL A 19 0.31 7.39 -1.40
N GLN A 20 -0.69 6.55 -1.12
CA GLN A 20 -1.48 6.63 0.12
C GLN A 20 -1.89 5.27 0.63
N VAL A 21 -1.97 5.14 1.95
CA VAL A 21 -2.62 4.03 2.63
C VAL A 21 -4.06 4.44 2.95
N VAL A 22 -5.00 3.63 2.49
CA VAL A 22 -6.43 3.86 2.67
C VAL A 22 -7.08 2.72 3.43
N SER A 23 -8.10 3.02 4.24
CA SER A 23 -8.97 2.02 4.86
C SER A 23 -10.20 1.78 4.00
N LEU A 24 -10.53 0.51 3.81
CA LEU A 24 -11.82 0.08 3.29
C LEU A 24 -12.72 -0.54 4.37
N GLY A 25 -12.29 -0.50 5.63
CA GLY A 25 -12.98 -1.10 6.78
C GLY A 25 -12.00 -1.60 7.85
N ALA A 26 -12.54 -2.24 8.88
CA ALA A 26 -11.76 -2.76 10.02
C ALA A 26 -10.76 -3.87 9.63
N ASP A 27 -11.04 -4.60 8.55
CA ASP A 27 -10.28 -5.79 8.17
C ASP A 27 -9.54 -5.64 6.84
N ARG A 28 -9.52 -4.43 6.26
CA ARG A 28 -8.87 -4.18 4.97
C ARG A 28 -8.26 -2.79 4.84
N LEU A 29 -7.02 -2.79 4.37
CA LEU A 29 -6.21 -1.64 4.02
C LEU A 29 -5.70 -1.80 2.59
N GLU A 30 -5.52 -0.70 1.89
CA GLU A 30 -4.90 -0.70 0.56
C GLU A 30 -3.82 0.37 0.48
N LEU A 31 -2.70 0.03 -0.15
CA LEU A 31 -1.76 0.99 -0.66
C LEU A 31 -2.14 1.32 -2.10
N ARG A 32 -2.37 2.61 -2.35
CA ARG A 32 -2.76 3.13 -3.67
C ARG A 32 -1.73 4.13 -4.18
N ALA A 33 -1.45 4.08 -5.47
CA ALA A 33 -0.67 5.07 -6.19
C ALA A 33 -1.50 5.54 -7.39
N ALA A 34 -1.68 6.86 -7.54
CA ALA A 34 -2.50 7.42 -8.63
C ALA A 34 -3.92 6.80 -8.71
N GLY A 35 -4.51 6.49 -7.56
CA GLY A 35 -5.83 5.83 -7.46
C GLY A 35 -5.85 4.32 -7.77
N GLN A 36 -4.74 3.75 -8.25
CA GLN A 36 -4.61 2.30 -8.48
C GLN A 36 -4.09 1.59 -7.23
N MET A 37 -4.69 0.45 -6.88
CA MET A 37 -4.19 -0.40 -5.79
C MET A 37 -2.91 -1.11 -6.24
N ILE A 38 -1.86 -0.97 -5.45
CA ILE A 38 -0.55 -1.61 -5.70
C ILE A 38 -0.16 -2.63 -4.61
N ALA A 39 -0.80 -2.55 -3.44
CA ALA A 39 -0.76 -3.59 -2.42
C ALA A 39 -2.04 -3.54 -1.57
N GLU A 40 -2.39 -4.65 -0.94
CA GLU A 40 -3.45 -4.71 0.06
C GLU A 40 -2.96 -5.42 1.32
N ALA A 41 -3.49 -5.00 2.47
CA ALA A 41 -3.41 -5.76 3.70
C ALA A 41 -4.82 -6.14 4.12
N PHE A 42 -5.02 -7.39 4.50
CA PHE A 42 -6.32 -7.91 4.92
C PHE A 42 -6.18 -8.86 6.09
N ARG A 43 -7.20 -8.87 6.95
CA ARG A 43 -7.26 -9.78 8.07
C ARG A 43 -7.44 -11.23 7.58
N ARG A 44 -6.64 -12.14 8.13
CA ARG A 44 -6.67 -13.58 7.84
C ARG A 44 -6.67 -14.35 9.16
N GLY A 45 -7.86 -14.63 9.68
CA GLY A 45 -7.99 -15.17 11.04
C GLY A 45 -7.68 -14.08 12.05
N ASP A 46 -6.72 -14.35 12.95
CA ASP A 46 -6.26 -13.36 13.92
C ASP A 46 -5.10 -12.50 13.40
N ASP A 47 -4.45 -12.92 12.32
CA ASP A 47 -3.31 -12.23 11.72
C ASP A 47 -3.73 -11.28 10.58
N TRP A 48 -2.76 -10.51 10.09
CA TRP A 48 -2.85 -9.70 8.89
C TRP A 48 -1.94 -10.22 7.79
N ALA A 49 -2.47 -10.34 6.57
CA ALA A 49 -1.69 -10.72 5.41
C ALA A 49 -1.51 -9.52 4.46
N ILE A 50 -0.29 -9.34 3.94
CA ILE A 50 -0.01 -8.38 2.87
C ILE A 50 0.16 -9.10 1.55
N ASP A 51 -0.54 -8.59 0.53
CA ASP A 51 -0.42 -9.01 -0.86
C ASP A 51 0.00 -7.82 -1.73
N ILE A 52 1.15 -7.94 -2.39
CA ILE A 52 1.67 -6.90 -3.30
C ILE A 52 1.16 -7.22 -4.70
N LYS A 53 0.45 -6.26 -5.29
CA LYS A 53 -0.22 -6.40 -6.59
C LYS A 53 0.40 -5.43 -7.58
N THR A 54 1.55 -5.79 -8.14
CA THR A 54 2.12 -5.02 -9.26
C THR A 54 1.64 -5.62 -10.59
N PRO A 55 1.53 -4.80 -11.66
CA PRO A 55 1.22 -5.31 -12.99
C PRO A 55 2.23 -6.35 -13.50
N THR A 56 3.47 -6.27 -13.03
CA THR A 56 4.62 -7.05 -13.50
C THR A 56 4.95 -8.29 -12.66
N ALA A 57 4.52 -8.34 -11.40
CA ALA A 57 4.75 -9.48 -10.52
C ALA A 57 3.40 -10.00 -9.97
N ARG A 58 3.00 -11.16 -10.47
CA ARG A 58 1.87 -11.93 -9.92
C ARG A 58 2.47 -13.01 -9.02
N ASN A 59 2.03 -13.09 -7.77
CA ASN A 59 2.48 -14.05 -6.73
C ASN A 59 3.80 -13.70 -6.04
N LEU A 60 3.95 -12.45 -5.58
CA LEU A 60 5.00 -12.15 -4.61
C LEU A 60 4.75 -12.87 -3.28
N PRO A 61 5.80 -13.19 -2.51
CA PRO A 61 5.64 -13.72 -1.16
C PRO A 61 4.71 -12.84 -0.33
N ARG A 62 3.80 -13.49 0.39
CA ARG A 62 2.92 -12.81 1.35
C ARG A 62 3.65 -12.66 2.68
N PHE A 63 3.46 -11.51 3.29
CA PHE A 63 3.91 -11.26 4.66
C PHE A 63 2.74 -11.48 5.60
N ILE A 64 2.98 -12.14 6.72
CA ILE A 64 2.02 -12.26 7.83
C ILE A 64 2.51 -11.35 8.94
N LEU A 65 1.59 -10.57 9.50
CA LEU A 65 1.82 -9.56 10.52
C LEU A 65 0.83 -9.77 11.65
N ASP A 66 1.22 -9.37 12.86
CA ASP A 66 0.47 -9.71 14.06
C ASP A 66 -0.75 -8.79 14.24
N ASP A 67 -0.66 -7.54 13.78
CA ASP A 67 -1.74 -6.58 13.94
C ASP A 67 -1.92 -5.57 12.80
N ARG A 68 -3.00 -4.78 12.92
CA ARG A 68 -3.38 -3.77 11.94
C ARG A 68 -2.41 -2.58 11.87
N ARG A 69 -1.75 -2.24 12.98
CA ARG A 69 -0.77 -1.14 13.01
C ARG A 69 0.47 -1.57 12.24
N GLU A 70 0.97 -2.78 12.48
CA GLU A 70 2.06 -3.34 11.69
C GLU A 70 1.70 -3.41 10.20
N ALA A 71 0.48 -3.82 9.87
CA ALA A 71 0.01 -3.81 8.49
C ALA A 71 -0.01 -2.40 7.88
N THR A 72 -0.37 -1.38 8.65
CA THR A 72 -0.34 0.02 8.21
C THR A 72 1.10 0.50 7.97
N ASP A 73 2.01 0.22 8.91
CA ASP A 73 3.42 0.60 8.84
C ASP A 73 4.13 -0.10 7.68
N ALA A 74 3.86 -1.38 7.46
CA ALA A 74 4.41 -2.13 6.35
C ALA A 74 3.93 -1.58 4.99
N LEU A 75 2.64 -1.27 4.85
CA LEU A 75 2.13 -0.61 3.64
C LEU A 75 2.74 0.78 3.45
N HIS A 76 2.98 1.53 4.52
CA HIS A 76 3.66 2.82 4.45
C HIS A 76 5.11 2.66 3.95
N GLN A 77 5.88 1.72 4.51
CA GLN A 77 7.25 1.45 4.07
C GLN A 77 7.32 0.98 2.61
N ILE A 78 6.42 0.10 2.18
CA ILE A 78 6.30 -0.32 0.78
C ILE A 78 5.99 0.89 -0.12
N GLY A 79 5.11 1.78 0.33
CA GLY A 79 4.80 3.02 -0.38
C GLY A 79 5.99 3.96 -0.53
N ALA A 80 6.82 4.10 0.51
CA ALA A 80 8.02 4.92 0.48
C ALA A 80 9.04 4.35 -0.52
N LEU A 81 9.29 3.03 -0.49
CA LEU A 81 10.15 2.37 -1.46
C LEU A 81 9.63 2.50 -2.89
N TYR A 82 8.32 2.39 -3.10
CA TYR A 82 7.72 2.61 -4.41
C TYR A 82 7.97 4.03 -4.91
N LEU A 83 7.85 5.03 -4.04
CA LEU A 83 8.10 6.42 -4.37
C LEU A 83 9.56 6.64 -4.77
N ASP A 84 10.50 6.17 -3.93
CA ASP A 84 11.94 6.29 -4.19
C ASP A 84 12.34 5.66 -5.54
N LEU A 85 11.82 4.47 -5.84
CA LEU A 85 12.07 3.79 -7.11
C LEU A 85 11.50 4.57 -8.30
N ARG A 86 10.33 5.18 -8.15
CA ARG A 86 9.71 5.97 -9.23
C ARG A 86 10.43 7.29 -9.47
N THR A 87 10.96 7.91 -8.43
CA THR A 87 11.74 9.15 -8.55
C THR A 87 13.16 8.89 -9.04
N ALA A 88 13.79 7.78 -8.64
CA ALA A 88 15.13 7.41 -9.11
C ALA A 88 15.17 7.01 -10.59
N VAL A 89 14.07 6.48 -11.14
CA VAL A 89 13.96 6.20 -12.59
C VAL A 89 13.78 7.49 -13.42
N GLN A 90 13.45 8.61 -12.79
CA GLN A 90 13.22 9.90 -13.46
C GLN A 90 14.44 10.83 -13.42
N SER A 91 15.50 10.49 -12.67
CA SER A 91 16.78 11.19 -12.63
C SER A 91 17.79 10.62 -13.62
#